data_AF-A0AAE3A2V4-F1
#
_entry.id   AF-A0AAE3A2V4-F1
#
_cell.length_a   1.000
_cell.length_b   1.000
_cell.length_c   1.000
_cell.angle_alpha   90.00
_cell.angle_beta   90.00
_cell.angle_gamma   90.00
#
_symmetry.space_group_name_H-M   'P 1'
#
loop_
_entity.id
_entity.type
_entity.pdbx_description
1 polymer ?
#
loop_
_entity_poly.entity_id
_entity_poly.type
_entity_poly.pdbx_seq_one_letter_code
_entity_poly.pdbx_strand_id
1 'polypeptide(L)'
;MRVQKSVYHMTDRELRLYKRQLRRRMQMQRRILTMIATVCVIIFCAVSYQGIRSLASSGEEQLKFKYYTQVTLAYGETLWDLSEDYIDYEEYKDKKEYIDEVQSINHLAEEDSIRTGQTLIVPYYSYEFVK
;
A
#
# COMPACT_ATOMS: atom_id res chain seq x y z
N MET A 1 57.81 -19.21 -9.81
CA MET A 1 57.55 -18.62 -11.14
C MET A 1 57.11 -19.75 -12.08
N ARG A 2 55.82 -19.84 -12.42
CA ARG A 2 55.27 -20.99 -13.17
C ARG A 2 55.45 -20.69 -14.66
N VAL A 3 56.48 -21.26 -15.29
CA VAL A 3 56.79 -21.05 -16.72
C VAL A 3 55.60 -21.55 -17.54
N GLN A 4 54.86 -20.61 -18.12
CA GLN A 4 53.75 -20.91 -19.01
C GLN A 4 54.34 -21.30 -20.36
N LYS A 5 54.60 -22.60 -20.58
CA LYS A 5 55.02 -23.11 -21.89
C LYS A 5 53.96 -22.69 -22.92
N SER A 6 54.41 -22.05 -23.99
CA SER A 6 53.57 -21.69 -25.14
C SER A 6 52.86 -22.94 -25.65
N VAL A 7 51.57 -22.82 -25.96
CA VAL A 7 50.70 -23.94 -26.40
C VAL A 7 51.29 -24.70 -27.58
N TYR A 8 52.12 -24.03 -28.38
CA TYR A 8 52.80 -24.54 -29.56
C TYR A 8 53.93 -25.54 -29.30
N HIS A 9 54.43 -25.66 -28.06
CA HIS A 9 55.50 -26.62 -27.69
C HIS A 9 55.02 -27.75 -26.77
N MET A 10 53.70 -27.92 -26.59
CA MET A 10 53.15 -28.98 -25.75
C MET A 10 52.96 -30.29 -26.53
N THR A 11 53.27 -31.42 -25.90
CA THR A 11 52.95 -32.75 -26.45
C THR A 11 51.43 -33.01 -26.46
N ASP A 12 50.94 -33.91 -27.30
CA ASP A 12 49.51 -34.23 -27.42
C ASP A 12 48.86 -34.63 -26.07
N ARG A 13 49.62 -35.27 -25.19
CA ARG A 13 49.17 -35.61 -23.83
C ARG A 13 48.94 -34.34 -23.00
N GLU A 14 49.88 -33.40 -23.02
CA GLU A 14 49.79 -32.11 -22.31
C GLU A 14 48.65 -31.26 -22.87
N LEU A 15 48.46 -31.21 -24.20
CA LEU A 15 47.37 -30.48 -24.84
C LEU A 15 45.98 -31.02 -24.45
N ARG A 16 45.82 -32.35 -24.38
CA ARG A 16 44.57 -32.99 -23.92
C ARG A 16 44.26 -32.65 -22.45
N LEU A 17 45.27 -32.67 -21.59
CA LEU A 17 45.12 -32.30 -20.18
C LEU A 17 44.78 -30.81 -20.02
N TYR A 18 45.45 -29.94 -20.77
CA TYR A 18 45.16 -28.50 -20.81
C TYR A 18 43.72 -28.21 -21.26
N LYS A 19 43.27 -28.82 -22.37
CA LYS A 19 41.87 -28.71 -22.84
C LYS A 19 40.87 -29.25 -21.81
N ARG A 20 41.20 -30.33 -21.09
CA ARG A 20 40.36 -30.87 -20.00
C ARG A 20 40.26 -29.92 -18.83
N GLN A 21 41.37 -29.29 -18.43
CA GLN A 21 41.39 -28.28 -17.36
C GLN A 21 40.62 -27.02 -17.75
N LEU A 22 40.76 -26.54 -18.99
CA LEU A 22 40.03 -25.37 -19.49
C LEU A 22 38.52 -25.62 -19.51
N ARG A 23 38.08 -26.78 -20.03
CA ARG A 23 36.65 -27.17 -20.00
C ARG A 23 36.09 -27.25 -18.59
N ARG A 24 36.83 -27.82 -17.64
CA ARG A 24 36.42 -27.87 -16.21
C ARG A 24 36.31 -26.48 -15.60
N ARG A 25 37.24 -25.57 -15.90
CA ARG A 25 37.17 -24.16 -15.45
C ARG A 25 35.95 -23.44 -16.00
N MET A 26 35.68 -23.58 -17.30
CA MET A 26 34.48 -22.99 -17.92
C MET A 26 33.18 -23.57 -17.36
N GLN A 27 33.12 -24.88 -17.12
CA GLN A 27 31.96 -25.52 -16.49
C GLN A 27 31.76 -25.06 -15.04
N MET A 28 32.85 -24.92 -14.27
CA MET A 28 32.80 -24.43 -12.90
C MET A 28 32.40 -22.96 -12.85
N GLN A 29 32.92 -22.11 -13.74
CA GLN A 29 32.52 -20.71 -13.86
C GLN A 29 31.03 -20.58 -14.24
N ARG A 30 30.54 -21.38 -15.19
CA ARG A 30 29.11 -21.41 -15.53
C ARG A 30 28.25 -21.83 -14.35
N ARG A 31 28.66 -22.86 -13.60
CA ARG A 31 27.95 -23.31 -12.40
C ARG A 31 27.94 -22.25 -11.29
N ILE A 32 29.05 -21.57 -11.07
CA ILE A 32 29.14 -20.47 -10.09
C ILE A 32 28.23 -19.32 -10.53
N LEU A 33 28.26 -18.94 -11.81
CA LEU A 33 27.39 -17.89 -12.34
C LEU A 33 25.90 -18.26 -12.19
N THR A 34 25.51 -19.50 -12.50
CA THR A 34 24.14 -19.95 -12.29
C THR A 34 23.75 -19.94 -10.82
N MET A 35 24.64 -20.34 -9.91
CA MET A 35 24.37 -20.28 -8.46
C MET A 35 24.17 -18.83 -8.00
N ILE A 36 25.03 -17.90 -8.43
CA ILE A 36 24.88 -16.47 -8.10
C ILE A 36 23.54 -15.95 -8.64
N ALA A 37 23.21 -16.23 -9.90
CA ALA A 37 21.94 -15.82 -10.50
C ALA A 37 20.74 -16.35 -9.72
N THR A 38 20.75 -17.63 -9.32
CA THR A 38 19.66 -18.21 -8.51
C THR A 38 19.52 -17.54 -7.15
N VAL A 39 20.63 -17.22 -6.48
CA VAL A 39 20.61 -16.50 -5.20
C VAL A 39 20.05 -15.09 -5.37
N CYS A 40 20.46 -14.37 -6.43
CA CYS A 40 19.92 -13.04 -6.75
C CYS A 40 18.40 -13.08 -6.98
N VAL A 41 17.89 -14.09 -7.71
CA VAL A 41 16.44 -14.26 -7.93
C VAL A 41 15.72 -14.52 -6.61
N ILE A 42 16.24 -15.38 -5.74
CA ILE A 42 15.64 -15.66 -4.44
C ILE A 42 15.57 -14.38 -3.58
N ILE A 43 16.65 -13.61 -3.53
CA ILE A 43 16.69 -12.34 -2.78
C ILE A 43 15.68 -11.35 -3.38
N PHE A 44 15.64 -11.21 -4.70
CA PHE A 44 14.68 -10.33 -5.38
C PHE A 44 13.23 -10.73 -5.04
N CYS A 45 12.88 -12.01 -5.17
CA CYS A 45 11.56 -12.51 -4.81
C CYS A 45 11.22 -12.25 -3.33
N ALA A 46 12.17 -12.44 -2.41
CA ALA A 46 11.95 -12.19 -0.98
C ALA A 46 11.68 -10.71 -0.68
N VAL A 47 12.42 -9.79 -1.32
CA VAL A 47 12.21 -8.35 -1.18
C VAL A 47 10.88 -7.93 -1.80
N SER A 48 10.56 -8.40 -3.01
CA SER A 48 9.29 -8.13 -3.68
C SER A 48 8.09 -8.65 -2.87
N TYR A 49 8.20 -9.82 -2.25
CA TYR A 49 7.15 -10.37 -1.40
C TYR A 49 6.84 -9.49 -0.18
N GLN A 50 7.86 -8.90 0.45
CA GLN A 50 7.67 -7.95 1.55
C GLN A 50 6.98 -6.66 1.08
N GLY A 51 7.35 -6.14 -0.10
CA GLY A 51 6.70 -4.96 -0.68
C GLY A 51 5.21 -5.19 -0.96
N ILE A 52 4.84 -6.35 -1.52
CA ILE A 52 3.44 -6.69 -1.79
C ILE A 52 2.64 -6.84 -0.49
N ARG A 53 3.19 -7.49 0.55
CA ARG A 53 2.52 -7.59 1.87
C ARG A 53 2.28 -6.22 2.50
N SER A 54 3.24 -5.30 2.40
CA SER A 54 3.07 -3.94 2.96
C SER A 54 1.96 -3.17 2.25
N LEU A 55 1.79 -3.36 0.93
CA LEU A 55 0.72 -2.72 0.16
C LEU A 55 -0.65 -3.37 0.38
N ALA A 56 -0.70 -4.67 0.69
CA ALA A 56 -1.95 -5.34 1.02
C ALA A 56 -2.45 -5.01 2.44
N SER A 57 -1.54 -4.74 3.39
CA SER A 57 -1.88 -4.36 4.76
C SER A 57 -2.49 -2.97 4.89
N SER A 58 -2.37 -2.10 3.87
CA SER A 58 -3.08 -0.82 3.85
C SER A 58 -4.57 -0.95 3.53
N GLY A 59 -5.07 -2.16 3.27
CA GLY A 59 -6.51 -2.44 3.12
C GLY A 59 -7.20 -2.96 4.38
N GLU A 60 -6.45 -3.13 5.48
CA GLU A 60 -6.97 -3.48 6.82
C GLU A 60 -7.02 -2.26 7.76
N GLU A 61 -6.91 -1.03 7.23
CA GLU A 61 -7.53 0.09 7.94
C GLU A 61 -9.01 -0.24 8.04
N GLN A 62 -9.55 -0.23 9.26
CA GLN A 62 -10.95 -0.48 9.49
C GLN A 62 -11.75 0.47 8.60
N LEU A 63 -12.28 -0.03 7.49
CA LEU A 63 -12.95 0.79 6.49
C LEU A 63 -14.23 1.34 7.13
N LYS A 64 -14.23 2.64 7.42
CA LYS A 64 -15.45 3.36 7.77
C LYS A 64 -16.24 3.62 6.50
N PHE A 65 -17.53 3.33 6.56
CA PHE A 65 -18.47 3.63 5.48
C PHE A 65 -19.26 4.87 5.86
N LYS A 66 -19.41 5.79 4.90
CA LYS A 66 -20.23 6.98 5.04
C LYS A 66 -21.70 6.65 4.82
N TYR A 67 -22.54 7.04 5.77
CA TYR A 67 -23.99 6.89 5.73
C TYR A 67 -24.68 8.22 6.01
N TYR A 68 -25.98 8.26 5.78
CA TYR A 68 -26.83 9.41 6.03
C TYR A 68 -28.01 9.00 6.90
N THR A 69 -28.25 9.76 7.97
CA THR A 69 -29.39 9.55 8.87
C THR A 69 -30.21 10.82 8.99
N GLN A 70 -31.46 10.68 9.45
CA GLN A 70 -32.36 11.80 9.70
C GLN A 70 -32.38 12.11 11.19
N VAL A 71 -32.19 13.38 11.54
CA VAL A 71 -32.22 13.87 12.92
C VAL A 71 -33.19 15.04 13.02
N THR A 72 -34.03 15.04 14.05
CA THR A 72 -34.96 16.13 14.31
C THR A 72 -34.34 17.09 15.34
N LEU A 73 -34.20 18.36 14.96
CA LEU A 73 -33.59 19.38 15.82
C LEU A 73 -34.43 19.65 17.08
N ALA A 74 -33.77 19.64 18.23
CA ALA A 74 -34.33 20.01 19.51
C ALA A 74 -34.49 21.54 19.66
N TYR A 75 -35.11 21.95 20.76
CA TYR A 75 -35.30 23.38 21.06
C TYR A 75 -33.97 24.02 21.45
N GLY A 76 -33.57 25.06 20.70
CA GLY A 76 -32.33 25.81 20.95
C GLY A 76 -31.05 25.14 20.47
N GLU A 77 -31.15 23.99 19.80
CA GLU A 77 -30.01 23.27 19.23
C GLU A 77 -29.56 23.92 17.91
N THR A 78 -28.25 24.11 17.76
CA THR A 78 -27.64 24.65 16.53
C THR A 78 -26.99 23.54 15.70
N LEU A 79 -26.65 23.83 14.44
CA LEU A 79 -25.83 22.90 13.64
C LEU A 79 -24.46 22.63 14.30
N TRP A 80 -23.95 23.60 15.05
CA TRP A 80 -22.71 23.47 15.79
C TRP A 80 -22.81 22.46 16.93
N ASP A 81 -23.92 22.46 17.66
CA ASP A 81 -24.19 21.49 18.73
C ASP A 81 -24.42 20.10 18.12
N LEU A 82 -25.28 20.01 17.09
CA LEU A 82 -25.57 18.77 16.38
C LEU A 82 -24.31 18.11 15.80
N SER A 83 -23.37 18.91 15.31
CA SER A 83 -22.11 18.37 14.76
C SER A 83 -21.24 17.68 15.81
N GLU A 84 -21.37 17.99 17.12
CA GLU A 84 -20.59 17.30 18.17
C GLU A 84 -20.95 15.82 18.28
N ASP A 85 -22.20 15.47 17.94
CA ASP A 85 -22.71 14.12 18.10
C ASP A 85 -22.41 13.22 16.89
N TYR A 86 -22.23 13.79 15.70
CA TYR A 86 -22.17 13.03 14.44
C TYR A 86 -20.87 13.20 13.65
N ILE A 87 -20.06 14.22 13.96
CA ILE A 87 -18.78 14.43 13.25
C ILE A 87 -17.80 13.30 13.53
N ASP A 88 -17.14 12.84 12.48
CA ASP A 88 -15.97 11.96 12.58
C ASP A 88 -14.70 12.76 12.28
N TYR A 89 -13.92 13.08 13.32
CA TYR A 89 -12.69 13.87 13.19
C TYR A 89 -11.55 13.16 12.46
N GLU A 90 -11.69 11.86 12.15
CA GLU A 90 -10.76 11.17 11.24
C GLU A 90 -11.07 11.48 9.77
N GLU A 91 -12.33 11.79 9.46
CA GLU A 91 -12.83 11.99 8.09
C GLU A 91 -13.04 13.48 7.74
N TYR A 92 -13.19 14.33 8.75
CA TYR A 92 -13.34 15.78 8.59
C TYR A 92 -12.20 16.53 9.28
N LYS A 93 -11.65 17.53 8.59
CA LYS A 93 -10.56 18.36 9.12
C LYS A 93 -11.00 19.17 10.34
N ASP A 94 -12.20 19.74 10.26
CA ASP A 94 -12.77 20.58 11.29
C ASP A 94 -14.31 20.58 11.21
N LYS A 95 -14.92 21.16 12.24
CA LYS A 95 -16.38 21.21 12.38
C LYS A 95 -17.04 22.01 11.26
N LYS A 96 -16.34 23.01 10.70
CA LYS A 96 -16.88 23.85 9.63
C LYS A 96 -17.06 23.04 8.34
N GLU A 97 -16.09 22.20 7.99
CA GLU A 97 -16.20 21.30 6.83
C GLU A 97 -17.41 20.36 6.94
N TYR A 98 -17.67 19.81 8.13
CA TYR A 98 -18.84 18.99 8.39
C TYR A 98 -20.15 19.79 8.25
N ILE A 99 -20.22 20.99 8.85
CA ILE A 99 -21.41 21.85 8.78
C ILE A 99 -21.71 22.27 7.33
N ASP A 100 -20.68 22.64 6.56
CA ASP A 100 -20.82 23.02 5.16
C ASP A 100 -21.44 21.86 4.33
N GLU A 101 -21.06 20.60 4.62
CA GLU A 101 -21.68 19.43 3.98
C GLU A 101 -23.16 19.25 4.41
N VAL A 102 -23.45 19.35 5.71
CA VAL A 102 -24.84 19.25 6.22
C VAL A 102 -25.73 20.30 5.57
N GLN A 103 -25.24 21.53 5.42
CA GLN A 103 -25.97 22.60 4.74
C GLN A 103 -26.25 22.28 3.27
N SER A 104 -25.23 21.79 2.56
CA SER A 104 -25.34 21.42 1.15
C SER A 104 -26.41 20.35 0.92
N ILE A 105 -26.40 19.28 1.72
CA ILE A 105 -27.34 18.15 1.60
C ILE A 105 -28.78 18.58 1.90
N ASN A 106 -28.96 19.47 2.88
CA ASN A 106 -30.28 19.94 3.30
C ASN A 106 -30.75 21.20 2.57
N HIS A 107 -29.97 21.69 1.60
CA HIS A 107 -30.24 22.93 0.85
C HIS A 107 -30.47 24.15 1.76
N LEU A 108 -29.68 24.25 2.83
CA LEU A 108 -29.71 25.37 3.76
C LEU A 108 -28.92 26.53 3.18
N ALA A 109 -29.49 27.74 3.23
CA ALA A 109 -28.85 28.94 2.69
C ALA A 109 -27.71 29.44 3.61
N GLU A 110 -27.90 29.32 4.93
CA GLU A 110 -26.98 29.78 5.98
C GLU A 110 -27.10 28.87 7.22
N GLU A 111 -26.15 28.93 8.16
CA GLU A 111 -26.12 28.03 9.34
C GLU A 111 -27.33 28.26 10.23
N ASP A 112 -27.77 29.52 10.37
CA ASP A 112 -28.91 29.94 11.18
C ASP A 112 -30.28 29.75 10.50
N SER A 113 -30.31 29.12 9.32
CA SER A 113 -31.58 28.92 8.58
C SER A 113 -32.45 27.77 9.12
N ILE A 114 -31.95 27.04 10.12
CA ILE A 114 -32.62 25.90 10.73
C ILE A 114 -33.68 26.32 11.76
N ARG A 115 -34.69 25.47 11.95
CA ARG A 115 -35.77 25.68 12.92
C ARG A 115 -35.94 24.46 13.83
N THR A 116 -36.31 24.70 15.08
CA THR A 116 -36.70 23.61 16.00
C THR A 116 -37.79 22.74 15.40
N GLY A 117 -37.64 21.42 15.53
CA GLY A 117 -38.55 20.42 14.95
C GLY A 117 -38.31 20.14 13.46
N GLN A 118 -37.39 20.85 12.81
CA GLN A 118 -36.96 20.51 11.45
C GLN A 118 -36.16 19.21 11.47
N THR A 119 -36.42 18.35 10.49
CA THR A 119 -35.61 17.14 10.27
C THR A 119 -34.52 17.45 9.26
N LEU A 120 -33.28 17.09 9.61
CA LEU A 120 -32.10 17.27 8.78
C LEU A 120 -31.49 15.90 8.45
N ILE A 121 -30.91 15.79 7.27
CA ILE A 121 -30.07 14.68 6.87
C ILE A 121 -28.64 14.99 7.30
N VAL A 122 -28.02 14.11 8.09
CA VAL A 122 -26.65 14.29 8.57
C VAL A 122 -25.77 13.10 8.15
N PRO A 123 -24.51 13.35 7.71
CA PRO A 123 -23.56 12.29 7.45
C PRO A 123 -23.03 11.70 8.77
N TYR A 124 -22.81 10.40 8.80
CA TYR A 124 -22.09 9.72 9.89
C TYR A 124 -21.28 8.55 9.32
N TYR A 125 -20.27 8.10 10.07
CA TYR A 125 -19.40 7.00 9.67
C TYR A 125 -19.58 5.79 10.58
N SER A 126 -19.58 4.59 9.98
CA SER A 126 -19.65 3.32 10.72
C SER A 126 -18.81 2.25 10.06
N TYR A 127 -18.21 1.38 10.86
CA TYR A 127 -17.49 0.18 10.39
C TYR A 127 -18.44 -0.93 9.95
N GLU A 128 -19.73 -0.85 10.33
CA GLU A 128 -20.72 -1.82 9.90
C GLU A 128 -21.14 -1.52 8.45
N PHE A 129 -21.01 -2.52 7.58
CA PHE A 129 -21.49 -2.44 6.22
C PHE A 129 -22.98 -2.79 6.14
N VAL A 130 -23.83 -1.78 5.92
CA VAL A 130 -25.27 -1.95 5.77
C VAL A 130 -25.60 -2.08 4.28
N LYS A 131 -26.24 -3.18 3.89
CA LYS A 131 -26.64 -3.51 2.50
C LYS A 131 -28.09 -3.18 2.21
#